data_AF-A8XJ08-F1
#
_entry.id   AF-A8XJ08-F1
#
_cell.length_a   1.000
_cell.length_b   1.000
_cell.length_c   1.000
_cell.angle_alpha   90.00
_cell.angle_beta   90.00
_cell.angle_gamma   90.00
#
_symmetry.space_group_name_H-M   'P 1'
#
loop_
_entity.id
_entity.type
_entity.pdbx_description
1 polymer ?
#
loop_
_entity_poly.entity_id
_entity_poly.type
_entity_poly.pdbx_seq_one_letter_code
_entity_poly.pdbx_strand_id
1 'polypeptide(L)'
;MDIVHDRSRRGRVSIRTSKHANPITVIIVKPIAESKGGKLKEHTNEYRRAFAYKCPALYFNARVLGTKWIVDYVTDLFSLDINGLLADRYGTWALDWINNRQEKMLKCFDWQKNPKNARVSHIFNIDGNVSNNLKFNGELGPMKQLWIRSNGHWVTCDNLMNFDCCYILIERSRLSISDLSSFLRHWRAGGSPR
;
A
#
# COMPACT_ATOMS: atom_id res chain seq x y z
N MET A 1 -15.37 2.76 -1.26
CA MET A 1 -14.17 2.04 -0.77
C MET A 1 -13.05 2.46 -1.67
N ASP A 2 -12.08 3.19 -1.12
CA ASP A 2 -11.11 3.93 -1.94
C ASP A 2 -9.74 3.30 -1.84
N ILE A 3 -9.07 3.15 -2.99
CA ILE A 3 -7.75 2.57 -3.13
C ILE A 3 -6.84 3.62 -3.75
N VAL A 4 -5.80 3.98 -3.01
CA VAL A 4 -4.76 4.89 -3.48
C VAL A 4 -3.64 4.08 -4.10
N HIS A 5 -3.23 4.46 -5.30
CA HIS A 5 -2.07 3.92 -5.97
C HIS A 5 -1.02 5.03 -6.10
N ASP A 6 0.15 4.84 -5.50
CA ASP A 6 1.34 5.68 -5.77
C ASP A 6 2.47 4.77 -6.24
N ARG A 7 2.49 4.55 -7.56
CA ARG A 7 3.46 3.67 -8.24
C ARG A 7 4.04 4.36 -9.47
N SER A 8 5.29 4.07 -9.79
CA SER A 8 5.98 4.48 -11.01
C SER A 8 5.88 5.99 -11.28
N ARG A 9 5.98 6.76 -10.20
CA ARG A 9 5.86 8.22 -10.19
C ARG A 9 4.48 8.81 -10.53
N ARG A 10 3.42 8.03 -10.41
CA ARG A 10 2.05 8.45 -10.69
C ARG A 10 1.16 8.17 -9.49
N GLY A 11 0.36 9.17 -9.12
CA GLY A 11 -0.71 9.04 -8.14
C GLY A 11 -2.02 8.65 -8.83
N ARG A 12 -2.85 7.85 -8.20
CA ARG A 12 -4.18 7.51 -8.70
C ARG A 12 -5.11 7.17 -7.54
N VAL A 13 -6.36 7.57 -7.65
CA VAL A 13 -7.43 7.14 -6.75
C VAL A 13 -8.42 6.29 -7.52
N SER A 14 -8.76 5.13 -6.97
CA SER A 14 -9.76 4.23 -7.50
C SER A 14 -10.85 3.97 -6.48
N ILE A 15 -12.09 3.80 -6.93
CA ILE A 15 -13.22 3.41 -6.10
C ILE A 15 -13.67 2.01 -6.50
N ARG A 16 -13.87 1.13 -5.51
CA ARG A 16 -14.51 -0.17 -5.71
C ARG A 16 -16.00 -0.06 -5.39
N THR A 17 -16.83 -0.54 -6.30
CA THR A 17 -18.29 -0.62 -6.15
C THR A 17 -18.73 -2.09 -6.10
N SER A 18 -19.91 -2.37 -5.55
CA SER A 18 -20.45 -3.74 -5.48
C SER A 18 -20.72 -4.36 -6.86
N LYS A 19 -20.93 -3.53 -7.89
CA LYS A 19 -21.27 -3.97 -9.25
C LYS A 19 -20.05 -4.42 -10.08
N HIS A 20 -18.84 -4.07 -9.68
CA HIS A 20 -17.63 -4.36 -10.44
C HIS A 20 -16.57 -5.04 -9.57
N ALA A 21 -16.03 -6.15 -10.03
CA ALA A 21 -14.92 -6.84 -9.36
C ALA A 21 -13.65 -5.96 -9.31
N ASN A 22 -13.43 -5.15 -10.35
CA ASN A 22 -12.25 -4.30 -10.49
C ASN A 22 -12.52 -2.86 -10.03
N PRO A 23 -11.56 -2.22 -9.32
CA PRO A 23 -11.66 -0.81 -8.96
C PRO A 23 -11.72 0.11 -10.19
N ILE A 24 -12.61 1.09 -10.16
CA ILE A 24 -12.74 2.12 -11.20
C ILE A 24 -11.78 3.25 -10.88
N THR A 25 -10.91 3.62 -11.83
CA THR A 25 -10.09 4.83 -11.70
C THR A 25 -10.96 6.08 -11.75
N VAL A 26 -10.88 6.93 -10.73
CA VAL A 26 -11.66 8.17 -10.71
C VAL A 26 -10.79 9.35 -11.13
N ILE A 27 -9.58 9.47 -10.58
CA ILE A 27 -8.64 10.56 -10.91
C ILE A 27 -7.21 10.03 -10.93
N ILE A 28 -6.39 10.55 -11.85
CA ILE A 28 -4.95 10.25 -11.94
C ILE A 28 -4.15 11.55 -11.81
N VAL A 29 -3.01 11.47 -11.13
CA VAL A 29 -1.95 12.48 -11.10
C VAL A 29 -0.76 12.00 -11.92
N LYS A 30 -0.33 12.84 -12.85
CA LYS A 30 0.84 12.62 -13.70
C LYS A 30 1.87 13.75 -13.55
N PRO A 31 3.16 13.48 -13.85
CA PRO A 31 4.17 14.54 -13.94
C PRO A 31 3.80 15.56 -15.02
N ILE A 32 4.03 16.85 -14.76
CA ILE A 32 3.72 17.91 -15.74
C ILE A 32 4.44 17.75 -17.08
N ALA A 33 5.63 17.14 -17.08
CA ALA A 33 6.40 16.85 -18.28
C ALA A 33 5.67 15.88 -19.24
N GLU A 34 4.73 15.07 -18.74
CA GLU A 34 3.89 14.19 -19.56
C GLU A 34 2.69 14.92 -20.19
N SER A 35 2.49 16.20 -19.90
CA SER A 35 1.41 17.01 -20.46
C SER A 35 1.69 17.29 -21.95
N LYS A 36 1.09 16.50 -22.85
CA LYS A 36 1.10 16.77 -24.29
C LYS A 36 0.25 17.99 -24.62
N GLY A 37 0.79 19.20 -24.48
CA GLY A 37 0.47 20.45 -25.22
C GLY A 37 -0.97 20.94 -25.42
N GLY A 38 -2.02 20.21 -25.04
CA GLY A 38 -3.43 20.61 -25.20
C GLY A 38 -3.81 21.60 -24.11
N LYS A 39 -3.79 22.89 -24.43
CA LYS A 39 -4.18 23.97 -23.52
C LYS A 39 -5.69 23.88 -23.22
N LEU A 40 -6.09 23.25 -22.13
CA LEU A 40 -7.24 23.75 -21.37
C LEU A 40 -6.70 24.92 -20.51
N LYS A 41 -6.88 26.14 -21.01
CA LYS A 41 -6.43 27.38 -20.37
C LYS A 41 -7.36 27.73 -19.21
N GLU A 42 -7.15 27.14 -18.05
CA GLU A 42 -7.53 27.80 -16.79
C GLU A 42 -6.31 27.76 -15.89
N HIS A 43 -5.68 28.93 -15.76
CA HIS A 43 -4.47 29.14 -14.98
C HIS A 43 -4.83 29.21 -13.50
N THR A 44 -4.86 28.05 -12.84
CA THR A 44 -4.31 27.99 -11.48
C THR A 44 -2.85 27.64 -11.67
N ASN A 45 -1.91 28.50 -11.26
CA ASN A 45 -0.47 28.42 -11.57
C ASN A 45 0.27 27.14 -11.10
N GLU A 46 -0.45 26.15 -10.59
CA GLU A 46 0.09 24.99 -9.86
C GLU A 46 -0.05 23.65 -10.60
N TYR A 47 -1.04 23.47 -11.49
CA TYR A 47 -1.29 22.21 -12.19
C TYR A 47 -2.04 22.38 -13.52
N ARG A 48 -2.00 21.36 -14.40
CA ARG A 48 -2.81 21.30 -15.64
C ARG A 48 -3.85 20.20 -15.58
N ARG A 49 -4.94 20.33 -16.34
CA ARG A 49 -6.04 19.35 -16.40
C ARG A 49 -6.16 18.78 -17.82
N ALA A 50 -6.36 17.48 -17.92
CA ALA A 50 -6.75 16.81 -19.16
C ALA A 50 -7.57 15.54 -18.85
N PHE A 51 -7.87 14.75 -19.88
CA PHE A 51 -8.40 13.40 -19.72
C PHE A 51 -7.34 12.37 -20.15
N ALA A 52 -7.18 11.32 -19.35
CA ALA A 52 -6.35 10.17 -19.70
C ALA A 52 -7.11 8.89 -19.38
N TYR A 53 -7.10 7.92 -20.31
CA TYR A 53 -7.74 6.61 -20.10
C TYR A 53 -9.21 6.70 -19.62
N LYS A 54 -9.99 7.64 -20.17
CA LYS A 54 -11.40 7.90 -19.82
C LYS A 54 -11.63 8.41 -18.38
N CYS A 55 -10.61 8.92 -17.69
CA CYS A 55 -10.75 9.59 -16.40
C CYS A 55 -10.03 10.95 -16.38
N PRO A 56 -10.46 11.89 -15.52
CA PRO A 56 -9.72 13.12 -15.25
C PRO A 56 -8.26 12.86 -14.87
N ALA A 57 -7.35 13.63 -15.49
CA ALA A 57 -5.93 13.61 -15.21
C ALA A 57 -5.46 15.01 -14.82
N LEU A 58 -4.81 15.09 -13.66
CA LEU A 58 -4.15 16.30 -13.19
C LEU A 58 -2.63 16.16 -13.36
N TYR A 59 -2.00 17.21 -13.85
CA TYR A 59 -0.58 17.25 -14.15
C TYR A 59 0.10 18.22 -13.19
N PHE A 60 0.90 17.69 -12.28
CA PHE A 60 1.56 18.46 -11.22
C PHE A 60 3.08 18.49 -11.39
N ASN A 61 3.70 19.59 -10.97
CA ASN A 61 5.14 19.63 -10.70
C ASN A 61 5.48 18.79 -9.47
N ALA A 62 4.79 19.04 -8.36
CA ALA A 62 4.94 18.31 -7.11
C ALA A 62 3.97 17.13 -7.05
N ARG A 63 4.41 15.94 -7.49
CA ARG A 63 3.57 14.74 -7.54
C ARG A 63 2.94 14.37 -6.19
N VAL A 64 3.69 14.43 -5.10
CA VAL A 64 3.18 14.10 -3.75
C VAL A 64 2.02 15.03 -3.38
N LEU A 65 2.17 16.34 -3.61
CA LEU A 65 1.12 17.32 -3.38
C LEU A 65 -0.12 17.00 -4.22
N GLY A 66 0.07 16.76 -5.52
CA GLY A 66 -1.03 16.39 -6.42
C GLY A 66 -1.75 15.11 -6.00
N THR A 67 -1.02 14.07 -5.57
CA THR A 67 -1.61 12.82 -5.08
C THR A 67 -2.44 13.07 -3.81
N LYS A 68 -1.92 13.85 -2.85
CA LYS A 68 -2.68 14.21 -1.63
C LYS A 68 -3.98 14.94 -1.98
N TRP A 69 -3.89 15.93 -2.88
CA TRP A 69 -5.05 16.70 -3.33
C TRP A 69 -6.15 15.83 -3.94
N ILE A 70 -5.82 14.90 -4.85
CA ILE A 70 -6.85 14.06 -5.45
C ILE A 70 -7.44 13.06 -4.45
N VAL A 71 -6.65 12.63 -3.45
CA VAL A 71 -7.15 11.77 -2.38
C VAL A 71 -8.11 12.54 -1.51
N ASP A 72 -7.73 13.72 -1.02
CA ASP A 72 -8.62 14.58 -0.22
C ASP A 72 -9.90 14.91 -0.99
N TYR A 73 -9.79 15.36 -2.25
CA TYR A 73 -10.95 15.64 -3.08
C TYR A 73 -11.91 14.44 -3.22
N VAL A 74 -11.40 13.25 -3.54
CA VAL A 74 -12.26 12.07 -3.74
C VAL A 74 -12.86 11.59 -2.41
N THR A 75 -12.06 11.54 -1.36
CA THR A 75 -12.54 11.08 -0.04
C THR A 75 -13.59 12.03 0.54
N ASP A 76 -13.43 13.35 0.35
CA ASP A 76 -14.42 14.34 0.77
C ASP A 76 -15.70 14.23 -0.08
N LEU A 77 -15.56 14.15 -1.42
CA LEU A 77 -16.68 14.06 -2.35
C LEU A 77 -17.59 12.86 -2.08
N PHE A 78 -17.01 11.72 -1.71
CA PHE A 78 -17.77 10.50 -1.41
C PHE A 78 -17.98 10.25 0.08
N SER A 79 -17.40 11.07 0.95
CA SER A 79 -17.38 10.87 2.41
C SER A 79 -16.86 9.49 2.80
N LEU A 80 -15.69 9.11 2.25
CA LEU A 80 -15.08 7.79 2.42
C LEU A 80 -13.66 7.87 2.96
N ASP A 81 -13.33 6.95 3.87
CA ASP A 81 -11.94 6.72 4.25
C ASP A 81 -11.16 5.95 3.18
N ILE A 82 -9.84 6.12 3.22
CA ILE A 82 -8.91 5.33 2.42
C ILE A 82 -8.91 3.91 2.99
N ASN A 83 -9.25 2.94 2.15
CA ASN A 83 -9.38 1.56 2.57
C ASN A 83 -8.19 0.70 2.11
N GLY A 84 -7.50 1.11 1.05
CA GLY A 84 -6.31 0.40 0.60
C GLY A 84 -5.23 1.30 0.02
N LEU A 85 -3.98 0.87 0.18
CA LEU A 85 -2.81 1.53 -0.40
C LEU A 85 -2.02 0.54 -1.25
N LEU A 86 -1.68 0.96 -2.47
CA LEU A 86 -0.77 0.30 -3.37
C LEU A 86 0.45 1.21 -3.60
N ALA A 87 1.60 0.87 -3.05
CA ALA A 87 2.76 1.75 -3.09
C ALA A 87 4.06 1.02 -3.47
N ASP A 88 4.94 1.74 -4.17
CA ASP A 88 6.30 1.31 -4.49
C ASP A 88 7.34 2.12 -3.71
N ARG A 89 8.62 2.01 -4.11
CA ARG A 89 9.74 2.76 -3.51
C ARG A 89 9.55 4.29 -3.48
N TYR A 90 8.67 4.85 -4.30
CA TYR A 90 8.38 6.28 -4.34
C TYR A 90 7.19 6.68 -3.46
N GLY A 91 6.43 5.71 -2.93
CA GLY A 91 5.26 5.91 -2.09
C GLY A 91 5.52 5.72 -0.59
N THR A 92 6.79 5.81 -0.14
CA THR A 92 7.15 5.69 1.29
C THR A 92 6.46 6.72 2.17
N TRP A 93 6.16 7.90 1.61
CA TRP A 93 5.44 8.99 2.28
C TRP A 93 3.95 8.67 2.50
N ALA A 94 3.36 7.83 1.65
CA ALA A 94 1.91 7.66 1.59
C ALA A 94 1.35 6.98 2.84
N LEU A 95 2.05 5.95 3.33
CA LEU A 95 1.61 5.23 4.53
C LEU A 95 1.60 6.14 5.77
N ASP A 96 2.68 6.90 5.98
CA ASP A 96 2.79 7.80 7.14
C ASP A 96 1.77 8.94 7.04
N TRP A 97 1.57 9.50 5.85
CA TRP A 97 0.56 10.52 5.62
C TRP A 97 -0.86 10.02 5.87
N ILE A 98 -1.20 8.82 5.39
CA ILE A 98 -2.53 8.22 5.61
C ILE A 98 -2.76 7.95 7.10
N ASN A 99 -1.76 7.37 7.79
CA ASN A 99 -1.86 7.10 9.22
C ASN A 99 -2.09 8.37 10.06
N ASN A 100 -1.56 9.51 9.63
CA ASN A 100 -1.80 10.81 10.28
C ASN A 100 -3.12 11.45 9.86
N ARG A 101 -3.65 11.10 8.68
CA ARG A 101 -4.87 11.67 8.12
C ARG A 101 -6.14 11.02 8.69
N GLN A 102 -6.11 9.72 8.95
CA GLN A 102 -7.28 8.97 9.40
C GLN A 102 -6.93 8.02 10.56
N GLU A 103 -7.83 7.91 11.53
CA GLU A 103 -7.66 6.96 12.65
C GLU A 103 -7.83 5.51 12.21
N LYS A 104 -8.69 5.30 11.21
CA LYS A 104 -9.08 3.99 10.70
C LYS A 104 -7.92 3.32 9.96
N MET A 105 -7.61 2.09 10.37
CA MET A 105 -6.60 1.26 9.73
C MET A 105 -6.97 0.97 8.27
N LEU A 106 -5.96 0.88 7.41
CA LEU A 106 -6.14 0.36 6.06
C LEU A 106 -6.65 -1.08 6.16
N LYS A 107 -7.54 -1.50 5.25
CA LYS A 107 -7.84 -2.93 5.12
C LYS A 107 -6.74 -3.62 4.32
N CYS A 108 -6.29 -3.01 3.23
CA CYS A 108 -5.33 -3.63 2.33
C CYS A 108 -4.10 -2.74 2.15
N PHE A 109 -2.91 -3.32 2.24
CA PHE A 109 -1.67 -2.64 1.87
C PHE A 109 -0.83 -3.57 1.01
N ASP A 110 -0.43 -3.10 -0.17
CA ASP A 110 0.47 -3.82 -1.06
C ASP A 110 1.70 -2.96 -1.31
N TRP A 111 2.84 -3.52 -0.89
CA TRP A 111 4.11 -2.83 -0.78
C TRP A 111 5.19 -3.53 -1.60
N GLN A 112 5.83 -2.78 -2.50
CA GLN A 112 6.88 -3.31 -3.39
C GLN A 112 8.31 -3.12 -2.86
N LYS A 113 8.52 -3.05 -1.54
CA LYS A 113 9.84 -2.82 -0.94
C LYS A 113 9.97 -3.58 0.39
N ASN A 114 11.03 -3.28 1.15
CA ASN A 114 11.27 -3.86 2.48
C ASN A 114 10.06 -3.64 3.40
N PRO A 115 9.68 -4.61 4.25
CA PRO A 115 8.65 -4.44 5.28
C PRO A 115 8.85 -3.13 6.05
N LYS A 116 7.74 -2.48 6.37
CA LYS A 116 7.66 -1.31 7.24
C LYS A 116 6.43 -1.50 8.13
N ASN A 117 6.51 -1.01 9.36
CA ASN A 117 5.38 -1.03 10.28
C ASN A 117 4.19 -0.34 9.62
N ALA A 118 3.08 -1.06 9.47
CA ALA A 118 1.89 -0.59 8.78
C ALA A 118 0.64 -0.99 9.58
N ARG A 119 -0.27 -0.03 9.76
CA ARG A 119 -1.55 -0.25 10.45
C ARG A 119 -2.56 -0.80 9.45
N VAL A 120 -2.54 -2.12 9.26
CA VAL A 120 -3.34 -2.82 8.24
C VAL A 120 -4.17 -3.91 8.89
N SER A 121 -5.50 -3.82 8.80
CA SER A 121 -6.42 -4.72 9.51
C SER A 121 -6.72 -6.03 8.78
N HIS A 122 -6.55 -6.10 7.46
CA HIS A 122 -6.99 -7.27 6.68
C HIS A 122 -5.86 -7.94 5.90
N ILE A 123 -5.33 -7.34 4.83
CA ILE A 123 -4.35 -7.97 3.94
C ILE A 123 -3.12 -7.07 3.83
N PHE A 124 -1.95 -7.61 4.15
CA PHE A 124 -0.66 -6.97 3.86
C PHE A 124 0.14 -7.85 2.89
N ASN A 125 0.38 -7.33 1.68
CA ASN A 125 1.22 -7.95 0.66
C ASN A 125 2.59 -7.26 0.58
N ILE A 126 3.65 -8.07 0.56
CA ILE A 126 5.02 -7.65 0.31
C ILE A 126 5.49 -8.36 -0.97
N ASP A 127 5.38 -7.63 -2.09
CA ASP A 127 5.69 -8.11 -3.44
C ASP A 127 6.95 -7.43 -4.01
N GLY A 128 7.77 -6.82 -3.15
CA GLY A 128 9.04 -6.22 -3.50
C GLY A 128 10.22 -7.18 -3.45
N ASN A 129 11.24 -6.94 -4.27
CA ASN A 129 12.53 -7.61 -4.08
C ASN A 129 13.21 -7.06 -2.81
N VAL A 130 13.03 -7.77 -1.70
CA VAL A 130 13.61 -7.43 -0.40
C VAL A 130 15.08 -7.88 -0.38
N SER A 131 15.95 -7.06 0.22
CA SER A 131 17.37 -7.41 0.38
C SER A 131 17.54 -8.70 1.20
N ASN A 132 18.41 -9.60 0.75
CA ASN A 132 18.75 -10.82 1.50
C ASN A 132 19.39 -10.54 2.86
N ASN A 133 19.97 -9.34 3.04
CA ASN A 133 20.61 -8.92 4.29
C ASN A 133 19.67 -8.07 5.16
N LEU A 134 18.38 -7.98 4.81
CA LEU A 134 17.42 -7.25 5.62
C LEU A 134 17.27 -7.97 6.97
N LYS A 135 17.44 -7.22 8.05
CA LYS A 135 16.97 -7.60 9.38
C LYS A 135 15.80 -6.70 9.72
N PHE A 136 14.60 -7.28 9.74
CA PHE A 136 13.41 -6.56 10.15
C PHE A 136 13.12 -6.88 11.61
N ASN A 137 13.18 -5.85 12.46
CA ASN A 137 12.92 -5.96 13.90
C ASN A 137 11.65 -5.20 14.30
N GLY A 138 10.82 -4.83 13.32
CA GLY A 138 9.56 -4.14 13.58
C GLY A 138 8.43 -5.13 13.89
N GLU A 139 7.27 -4.57 14.20
CA GLU A 139 6.04 -5.32 14.42
C GLU A 139 5.17 -5.28 13.16
N LEU A 140 4.62 -6.43 12.78
CA LEU A 140 3.66 -6.55 11.70
C LEU A 140 2.32 -7.01 12.27
N GLY A 141 1.35 -6.11 12.28
CA GLY A 141 -0.04 -6.39 12.66
C GLY A 141 -0.60 -5.37 13.64
N PRO A 142 -1.86 -5.53 14.07
CA PRO A 142 -2.74 -6.68 13.81
C PRO A 142 -3.31 -6.71 12.38
N MET A 143 -3.16 -7.82 11.64
CA MET A 143 -3.82 -8.03 10.33
C MET A 143 -4.44 -9.43 10.21
N LYS A 144 -5.28 -9.70 9.20
CA LYS A 144 -5.84 -11.06 8.99
C LYS A 144 -4.89 -11.95 8.18
N GLN A 145 -4.26 -11.39 7.16
CA GLN A 145 -3.43 -12.12 6.20
C GLN A 145 -2.16 -11.34 5.89
N LEU A 146 -1.01 -12.02 5.97
CA LEU A 146 0.29 -11.52 5.56
C LEU A 146 0.82 -12.39 4.41
N TRP A 147 1.05 -11.78 3.24
CA TRP A 147 1.57 -12.45 2.06
C TRP A 147 2.93 -11.85 1.67
N ILE A 148 3.98 -12.67 1.71
CA ILE A 148 5.34 -12.30 1.30
C ILE A 148 5.68 -13.14 0.07
N ARG A 149 5.47 -12.59 -1.14
CA ARG A 149 5.52 -13.40 -2.38
C ARG A 149 6.84 -13.32 -3.15
N SER A 150 7.59 -12.23 -2.99
CA SER A 150 8.80 -12.02 -3.83
C SER A 150 10.08 -12.61 -3.26
N ASN A 151 10.36 -12.39 -1.98
CA ASN A 151 11.55 -12.88 -1.29
C ASN A 151 11.32 -12.96 0.22
N GLY A 152 11.04 -14.16 0.73
CA GLY A 152 10.86 -14.45 2.15
C GLY A 152 12.15 -14.79 2.91
N HIS A 153 13.33 -14.72 2.28
CA HIS A 153 14.60 -15.13 2.92
C HIS A 153 14.96 -14.34 4.19
N TRP A 154 14.43 -13.12 4.34
CA TRP A 154 14.68 -12.27 5.49
C TRP A 154 13.84 -12.66 6.71
N VAL A 155 12.80 -13.48 6.54
CA VAL A 155 11.91 -13.89 7.63
C VAL A 155 12.61 -14.93 8.49
N THR A 156 12.81 -14.59 9.77
CA THR A 156 13.34 -15.50 10.79
C THR A 156 12.23 -16.17 11.60
N CYS A 157 12.59 -17.18 12.39
CA CYS A 157 11.67 -17.79 13.35
C CYS A 157 11.13 -16.75 14.36
N ASP A 158 11.99 -15.84 14.83
CA ASP A 158 11.59 -14.74 15.72
C ASP A 158 10.60 -13.80 15.03
N ASN A 159 10.78 -13.52 13.74
CA ASN A 159 9.81 -12.73 12.99
C ASN A 159 8.44 -13.42 12.96
N LEU A 160 8.39 -14.73 12.72
CA LEU A 160 7.13 -15.49 12.75
C LEU A 160 6.42 -15.38 14.10
N MET A 161 7.15 -15.54 15.21
CA MET A 161 6.58 -15.46 16.57
C MET A 161 6.03 -14.06 16.87
N ASN A 162 6.63 -13.02 16.29
CA ASN A 162 6.23 -11.63 16.48
C ASN A 162 5.13 -11.14 15.51
N PHE A 163 4.77 -11.91 14.48
CA PHE A 163 3.73 -11.50 13.53
C PHE A 163 2.34 -11.65 14.15
N ASP A 164 1.58 -10.56 14.15
CA ASP A 164 0.23 -10.51 14.68
C ASP A 164 -0.79 -10.68 13.53
N CYS A 165 -0.96 -11.94 13.08
CA CYS A 165 -1.85 -12.28 11.97
C CYS A 165 -2.33 -13.74 11.95
N CYS A 166 -3.51 -13.96 11.34
CA CYS A 166 -4.16 -15.29 11.31
C CYS A 166 -3.69 -16.22 10.19
N TYR A 167 -3.15 -15.65 9.11
CA TYR A 167 -2.72 -16.40 7.94
C TYR A 167 -1.42 -15.81 7.41
N ILE A 168 -0.41 -16.67 7.29
CA ILE A 168 0.92 -16.30 6.81
C ILE A 168 1.22 -17.14 5.57
N LEU A 169 1.57 -16.46 4.47
CA LEU A 169 2.14 -17.07 3.28
C LEU A 169 3.51 -16.45 3.03
N ILE A 170 4.56 -17.26 3.07
CA ILE A 170 5.94 -16.83 2.79
C ILE A 170 6.49 -17.67 1.65
N GLU A 171 6.64 -17.04 0.49
CA GLU A 171 7.30 -17.64 -0.66
C GLU A 171 8.81 -17.42 -0.57
N ARG A 172 9.59 -18.39 -1.06
CA ARG A 172 11.06 -18.35 -1.06
C ARG A 172 11.60 -18.05 0.35
N SER A 173 11.20 -18.87 1.32
CA SER A 173 11.66 -18.80 2.70
C SER A 173 12.98 -19.56 2.89
N ARG A 174 13.75 -19.19 3.93
CA ARG A 174 14.90 -19.97 4.43
C ARG A 174 14.60 -20.71 5.74
N LEU A 175 13.37 -20.64 6.22
CA LEU A 175 12.96 -21.32 7.44
C LEU A 175 13.17 -22.82 7.31
N SER A 176 13.87 -23.38 8.29
CA SER A 176 14.12 -24.82 8.41
C SER A 176 12.95 -25.53 9.10
N ILE A 177 12.97 -26.87 9.07
CA ILE A 177 12.04 -27.70 9.85
C ILE A 177 12.15 -27.41 11.35
N SER A 178 13.37 -27.10 11.84
CA SER A 178 13.61 -26.74 13.24
C SER A 178 12.92 -25.41 13.61
N ASP A 179 12.97 -24.42 12.70
CA ASP A 179 12.28 -23.14 12.90
C ASP A 179 10.77 -23.34 12.96
N LEU A 180 10.21 -24.09 12.01
CA LEU A 180 8.78 -24.40 12.00
C LEU A 180 8.35 -25.17 13.27
N SER A 181 9.16 -26.13 13.71
CA SER A 181 8.89 -26.89 14.94
C SER A 181 8.91 -25.98 16.18
N SER A 182 9.84 -25.02 16.22
CA SER A 182 9.93 -24.02 17.29
C SER A 182 8.71 -23.10 17.30
N PHE A 183 8.31 -22.60 16.13
CA PHE A 183 7.10 -21.80 15.97
C PHE A 183 5.84 -22.56 16.39
N LEU A 184 5.66 -23.82 15.96
CA LEU A 184 4.49 -24.63 16.34
C LEU A 184 4.43 -24.90 17.86
N ARG A 185 5.58 -25.12 18.50
CA ARG A 185 5.65 -25.25 19.97
C ARG A 185 5.28 -23.95 20.68
N HIS A 186 5.77 -22.82 20.19
CA HIS A 186 5.42 -21.49 20.69
C HIS A 186 3.90 -21.25 20.56
N TRP A 187 3.34 -21.52 19.39
CA TRP A 187 1.91 -21.39 19.13
C TRP A 187 1.05 -22.27 20.04
N ARG A 188 1.42 -23.56 20.19
CA ARG A 188 0.70 -24.49 21.06
C ARG A 188 0.75 -24.10 22.54
N ALA A 189 1.78 -23.36 22.97
CA ALA A 189 1.90 -22.83 24.31
C ALA A 189 1.08 -21.54 24.54
N GLY A 190 0.29 -21.09 23.54
CA GLY A 190 -0.49 -19.87 23.60
C GLY A 190 0.22 -18.62 23.06
N GLY A 191 1.42 -18.77 22.51
CA GLY A 191 2.09 -17.71 21.75
C GLY A 191 1.42 -17.46 20.40
N SER A 192 1.63 -16.28 19.81
CA SER A 192 1.03 -15.85 18.53
C SER A 192 -0.48 -16.21 18.42
N PRO A 193 -1.35 -15.64 19.27
CA PRO A 193 -2.69 -16.17 19.56
C PRO A 193 -3.74 -16.06 18.43
N ARG A 194 -3.36 -15.57 17.24
CA ARG A 194 -4.29 -15.23 16.15
C ARG A 194 -4.15 -16.11 14.94
#